data_AF-A0A952PHD1-F1
#
_entry.id   AF-A0A952PHD1-F1
#
_cell.length_a   1.000
_cell.length_b   1.000
_cell.length_c   1.000
_cell.angle_alpha   90.00
_cell.angle_beta   90.00
_cell.angle_gamma   90.00
#
_symmetry.space_group_name_H-M   'P 1'
#
loop_
_entity.id
_entity.type
_entity.pdbx_description
1 polymer ?
#
loop_
_entity_poly.entity_id
_entity_poly.type
_entity_poly.pdbx_seq_one_letter_code
_entity_poly.pdbx_strand_id
1 'polypeptide(L)'
;MKLRLIRLAILCCVLLAACTLPQGGAAGLPTPFIARSSATATFTASPSPSATLTPTATPLPLHPLSIEYLRQRSYPAAALTIEEVLENGSNYARYIASYLSDGLKQYGLLTVPFGEVPATGWPVIIFNHGYI
;
A
#
# COMPACT_ATOMS: atom_id res chain seq x y z
N MET A 1 -49.42 22.11 25.83
CA MET A 1 -47.95 22.20 26.05
C MET A 1 -47.33 21.07 26.87
N LYS A 2 -48.03 20.38 27.78
CA LYS A 2 -47.43 19.34 28.64
C LYS A 2 -47.08 18.01 27.92
N LEU A 3 -47.80 17.62 26.87
CA LEU A 3 -47.56 16.36 26.13
C LEU A 3 -46.35 16.41 25.18
N ARG A 4 -45.97 17.61 24.69
CA ARG A 4 -44.78 17.79 23.83
C ARG A 4 -43.47 17.75 24.64
N LEU A 5 -43.50 18.22 25.90
CA LEU A 5 -42.36 18.12 26.82
C LEU A 5 -42.08 16.67 27.23
N ILE A 6 -43.12 15.86 27.46
CA ILE A 6 -42.99 14.44 27.82
C ILE A 6 -42.39 13.62 26.67
N ARG A 7 -42.76 13.91 25.42
CA ARG A 7 -42.17 13.25 24.24
C ARG A 7 -40.70 13.62 24.01
N LEU A 8 -40.31 14.85 24.33
CA LEU A 8 -38.91 15.29 24.22
C LEU A 8 -38.02 14.68 25.32
N ALA A 9 -38.56 14.53 26.53
CA ALA A 9 -37.86 13.89 27.65
C ALA A 9 -37.66 12.38 27.44
N ILE A 10 -38.66 11.67 26.88
CA ILE A 10 -38.54 10.24 26.58
C ILE A 10 -37.56 9.97 25.43
N LEU A 11 -37.55 10.83 24.39
CA LEU A 11 -36.60 10.70 23.29
C LEU A 11 -35.14 10.97 23.74
N CYS A 12 -34.95 11.90 24.69
CA CYS A 12 -33.64 12.18 25.30
C CYS A 12 -33.14 11.00 26.16
N CYS A 13 -34.00 10.36 26.95
CA CYS A 13 -33.61 9.18 27.76
C CYS A 13 -33.20 7.96 26.92
N VAL A 14 -33.75 7.79 25.72
CA VAL A 14 -33.41 6.64 24.84
C VAL A 14 -32.06 6.85 24.13
N LEU A 15 -31.59 8.10 23.97
CA LEU A 15 -30.33 8.42 23.29
C LEU A 15 -29.07 8.33 24.18
N LEU A 16 -29.20 8.26 25.51
CA LEU A 16 -28.05 8.20 26.44
C LEU A 16 -27.65 6.78 26.92
N ALA A 17 -28.34 5.72 26.47
CA ALA A 17 -28.13 4.35 27.00
C ALA A 17 -27.28 3.41 26.12
N ALA A 18 -26.58 3.90 25.09
CA ALA A 18 -25.72 3.08 24.23
C ALA A 18 -24.23 3.35 24.47
N CYS A 19 -23.75 3.01 25.67
CA CYS A 19 -22.32 2.95 25.99
C CYS A 19 -22.00 1.64 26.68
N THR A 20 -21.47 0.65 25.96
CA THR A 20 -20.46 -0.30 26.46
C THR A 20 -19.77 -0.99 25.28
N LEU A 21 -18.50 -0.66 25.02
CA LEU A 21 -17.58 -1.50 24.26
C LEU A 21 -16.91 -2.48 25.24
N PRO A 22 -16.86 -3.79 24.95
CA PRO A 22 -16.05 -4.71 25.75
C PRO A 22 -14.56 -4.47 25.49
N GLN A 23 -13.79 -4.25 26.55
CA GLN A 23 -12.33 -4.25 26.51
C GLN A 23 -11.83 -5.66 26.16
N GLY A 24 -11.31 -5.82 24.94
CA GLY A 24 -10.57 -7.01 24.54
C GLY A 24 -9.19 -7.02 25.21
N GLY A 25 -8.96 -7.98 26.09
CA GLY A 25 -7.65 -8.22 26.71
C GLY A 25 -6.63 -8.68 25.67
N ALA A 26 -5.47 -8.01 25.66
CA ALA A 26 -4.31 -8.45 24.89
C ALA A 26 -3.67 -9.66 25.60
N ALA A 27 -3.97 -10.86 25.12
CA ALA A 27 -3.23 -12.07 25.50
C ALA A 27 -1.84 -12.02 24.85
N GLY A 28 -0.79 -11.98 25.67
CA GLY A 28 0.59 -12.05 25.20
C GLY A 28 0.88 -13.35 24.48
N LEU A 29 1.48 -13.26 23.30
CA LEU A 29 1.93 -14.42 22.53
C LEU A 29 3.18 -15.04 23.19
N PRO A 30 3.26 -16.37 23.38
CA PRO A 30 4.47 -17.02 23.83
C PRO A 30 5.55 -16.96 22.73
N THR A 31 6.77 -16.60 23.13
CA THR A 31 7.95 -16.60 22.25
C THR A 31 8.36 -18.05 21.98
N PRO A 32 8.49 -18.50 20.72
CA PRO A 32 8.99 -19.84 20.45
C PRO A 32 10.50 -19.90 20.73
N PHE A 33 10.89 -20.68 21.73
CA PHE A 33 12.28 -21.06 21.98
C PHE A 33 12.64 -22.23 21.05
N ILE A 34 13.45 -21.97 20.03
CA ILE A 34 14.00 -23.03 19.17
C ILE A 34 15.26 -23.60 19.81
N ALA A 35 15.18 -24.85 20.28
CA ALA A 35 16.33 -25.61 20.72
C ALA A 35 17.18 -26.02 19.50
N ARG A 36 18.40 -25.47 19.42
CA ARG A 36 19.37 -25.79 18.35
C ARG A 36 20.08 -27.10 18.71
N SER A 37 19.61 -28.21 18.14
CA SER A 37 20.32 -29.49 18.24
C SER A 37 21.59 -29.45 17.39
N SER A 38 22.75 -29.59 18.04
CA SER A 38 24.06 -29.67 17.37
C SER A 38 24.39 -31.14 17.14
N ALA A 39 24.04 -31.65 15.95
CA ALA A 39 24.53 -32.94 15.48
C ALA A 39 25.90 -32.74 14.85
N THR A 40 26.93 -33.33 15.45
CA THR A 40 28.28 -33.40 14.87
C THR A 40 28.28 -34.49 13.81
N ALA A 41 28.33 -34.10 12.53
CA ALA A 41 28.50 -35.03 11.42
C ALA A 41 30.01 -35.25 11.17
N THR A 42 30.44 -36.50 11.24
CA THR A 42 31.80 -36.92 10.88
C THR A 42 31.87 -37.04 9.35
N PHE A 43 32.60 -36.14 8.70
CA PHE A 43 32.78 -36.17 7.25
C PHE A 43 33.90 -37.14 6.86
N THR A 44 33.57 -38.13 6.04
CA THR A 44 34.54 -38.99 5.34
C THR A 44 35.11 -38.22 4.14
N ALA A 45 36.44 -38.18 3.99
CA ALA A 45 37.09 -37.46 2.90
C ALA A 45 36.75 -38.09 1.54
N SER A 46 36.06 -37.33 0.69
CA SER A 46 35.72 -37.68 -0.70
C SER A 46 36.90 -37.39 -1.64
N PRO A 47 37.13 -38.15 -2.73
CA PRO A 47 38.19 -37.87 -3.68
C PRO A 47 38.04 -36.47 -4.31
N SER A 48 39.19 -35.81 -4.51
CA SER A 48 39.26 -34.44 -5.06
C SER A 48 38.66 -34.37 -6.47
N PRO A 49 37.67 -33.50 -6.73
CA PRO A 49 37.14 -33.32 -8.08
C PRO A 49 38.20 -32.74 -9.03
N SER A 50 38.20 -33.21 -10.27
CA SER A 50 38.99 -32.64 -11.37
C SER A 50 38.48 -31.23 -11.70
N ALA A 51 39.37 -30.32 -12.08
CA ALA A 51 39.02 -28.93 -12.40
C ALA A 51 38.18 -28.86 -13.68
N THR A 52 36.85 -28.80 -13.54
CA THR A 52 35.93 -28.47 -14.63
C THR A 52 36.02 -26.97 -14.91
N LEU A 53 36.37 -26.60 -16.15
CA LEU A 53 36.33 -25.20 -16.59
C LEU A 53 34.91 -24.66 -16.38
N THR A 54 34.77 -23.68 -15.50
CA THR A 54 33.48 -23.04 -15.23
C THR A 54 33.15 -22.12 -16.41
N PRO A 55 32.03 -22.33 -17.13
CA PRO A 55 31.65 -21.40 -18.18
C PRO A 55 31.51 -20.00 -17.58
N THR A 56 32.26 -19.05 -18.13
CA THR A 56 32.11 -17.65 -17.75
C THR A 56 30.80 -17.16 -18.35
N ALA A 57 29.83 -16.82 -17.51
CA ALA A 57 28.57 -16.26 -17.98
C ALA A 57 28.85 -14.91 -18.67
N THR A 58 28.62 -14.84 -19.98
CA THR A 58 28.63 -13.57 -20.70
C THR A 58 27.45 -12.73 -20.19
N PRO A 59 27.66 -11.54 -19.61
CA PRO A 59 26.55 -10.71 -19.14
C PRO A 59 25.67 -10.34 -20.34
N LEU A 60 24.42 -10.79 -20.31
CA LEU A 60 23.40 -10.39 -21.28
C LEU A 60 23.09 -8.90 -21.07
N PRO A 61 22.98 -8.07 -22.12
CA PRO A 61 22.51 -6.70 -21.96
C PRO A 61 21.16 -6.68 -21.25
N LEU A 62 21.00 -5.76 -20.30
CA LEU A 62 19.76 -5.63 -19.55
C LEU A 62 18.59 -5.37 -20.50
N HIS A 63 17.49 -6.09 -20.29
CA HIS A 63 16.27 -5.86 -21.05
C HIS A 63 15.74 -4.46 -20.72
N PRO A 64 15.39 -3.61 -21.72
CA PRO A 64 14.98 -2.22 -21.47
C PRO A 64 13.74 -2.04 -20.58
N LEU A 65 12.90 -3.07 -20.46
CA LEU A 65 11.72 -3.07 -19.59
C LEU A 65 11.94 -3.78 -18.24
N SER A 66 13.16 -4.20 -17.95
CA SER A 66 13.49 -4.78 -16.64
C SER A 66 13.49 -3.68 -15.57
N ILE A 67 13.11 -4.03 -14.33
CA ILE A 67 13.14 -3.10 -13.19
C ILE A 67 14.56 -2.57 -12.96
N GLU A 68 15.58 -3.41 -13.13
CA GLU A 68 16.98 -3.01 -13.00
C GLU A 68 17.35 -1.91 -13.99
N TYR A 69 16.99 -2.07 -15.26
CA TYR A 69 17.22 -1.04 -16.28
C TYR A 69 16.43 0.23 -15.99
N LEU A 70 15.13 0.12 -15.69
CA LEU A 70 14.26 1.28 -15.45
C LEU A 70 14.70 2.09 -14.22
N ARG A 71 15.24 1.45 -13.18
CA ARG A 71 15.80 2.14 -11.99
C ARG A 71 17.05 2.97 -12.30
N GLN A 72 17.75 2.70 -13.40
CA GLN A 72 18.92 3.46 -13.82
C GLN A 72 18.53 4.72 -14.61
N ARG A 73 17.27 4.85 -15.03
CA ARG A 73 16.76 6.03 -15.74
C ARG A 73 16.44 7.17 -14.77
N SER A 74 16.49 8.41 -15.28
CA SER A 74 16.01 9.59 -14.58
C SER A 74 14.56 9.89 -14.98
N TYR A 75 13.68 10.05 -14.00
CA TYR A 75 12.29 10.48 -14.18
C TYR A 75 12.12 11.83 -13.50
N PRO A 76 12.21 12.96 -14.23
CA PRO A 76 12.01 14.27 -13.63
C PRO A 76 10.60 14.38 -13.07
N ALA A 77 10.45 15.12 -11.97
CA ALA A 77 9.14 15.38 -11.40
C ALA A 77 8.25 16.09 -12.45
N ALA A 78 7.06 15.54 -12.67
CA ALA A 78 6.04 16.15 -13.52
C ALA A 78 4.92 16.71 -12.63
N ALA A 79 4.50 17.93 -12.90
CA ALA A 79 3.32 18.49 -12.27
C ALA A 79 2.06 17.77 -12.78
N LEU A 80 1.13 17.49 -11.87
CA LEU A 80 -0.21 17.04 -12.23
C LEU A 80 -1.04 18.24 -12.69
N THR A 81 -1.71 18.09 -13.83
CA THR A 81 -2.69 19.06 -14.35
C THR A 81 -4.09 18.48 -14.17
N ILE A 82 -5.03 19.26 -13.64
CA ILE A 82 -6.45 18.90 -13.65
C ILE A 82 -7.03 19.30 -15.00
N GLU A 83 -7.49 18.31 -15.76
CA GLU A 83 -8.07 18.50 -17.11
C GLU A 83 -9.58 18.65 -17.05
N GLU A 84 -10.22 17.88 -16.17
CA GLU A 84 -11.67 17.87 -16.01
C GLU A 84 -12.05 17.64 -14.55
N VAL A 85 -13.04 18.39 -14.07
CA VAL A 85 -13.70 18.15 -12.79
C VAL A 85 -14.93 17.30 -13.05
N LEU A 86 -15.01 16.14 -12.41
CA LEU A 86 -16.15 15.22 -12.53
C LEU A 86 -17.11 15.41 -11.35
N GLU A 87 -18.30 14.80 -11.45
CA GLU A 87 -19.21 14.72 -10.31
C GLU A 87 -18.54 13.96 -9.15
N ASN A 88 -18.73 14.47 -7.93
CA ASN A 88 -18.19 13.89 -6.72
C ASN A 88 -18.65 12.44 -6.52
N GLY A 89 -17.78 11.63 -5.91
CA GLY A 89 -18.18 10.38 -5.29
C GLY A 89 -18.90 10.60 -3.96
N SER A 90 -19.24 9.51 -3.28
CA SER A 90 -19.91 9.57 -1.96
C SER A 90 -19.07 10.26 -0.89
N ASN A 91 -17.74 10.14 -0.95
CA ASN A 91 -16.81 10.65 0.07
C ASN A 91 -15.48 11.19 -0.51
N TYR A 92 -15.44 11.52 -1.80
CA TYR A 92 -14.25 12.05 -2.48
C TYR A 92 -14.60 12.90 -3.71
N ALA A 93 -13.74 13.85 -4.03
CA ALA A 93 -13.76 14.57 -5.30
C ALA A 93 -13.13 13.71 -6.41
N ARG A 94 -13.57 13.91 -7.65
CA ARG A 94 -13.11 13.16 -8.83
C ARG A 94 -12.63 14.10 -9.93
N TYR A 95 -11.51 13.76 -10.54
CA TYR A 95 -10.91 14.54 -11.61
C TYR A 95 -10.34 13.64 -12.70
N ILE A 96 -10.36 14.10 -13.94
CA ILE A 96 -9.39 13.64 -14.93
C ILE A 96 -8.14 14.50 -14.77
N ALA A 97 -7.03 13.86 -14.44
CA ALA A 97 -5.74 14.51 -14.28
C ALA A 97 -4.74 13.98 -15.31
N SER A 98 -3.74 14.79 -15.63
CA SER A 98 -2.68 14.41 -16.56
C SER A 98 -1.28 14.78 -16.05
N TYR A 99 -0.27 14.10 -16.58
CA TYR A 99 1.14 14.47 -16.43
C TYR A 99 1.94 14.06 -17.67
N LEU A 100 3.10 14.68 -17.87
CA LEU A 100 3.99 14.32 -18.98
C LEU A 100 4.99 13.25 -18.53
N SER A 101 5.12 12.19 -19.31
CA SER A 101 6.11 11.12 -19.10
C SER A 101 6.60 10.60 -20.44
N ASP A 102 7.92 10.51 -20.62
CA ASP A 102 8.56 10.03 -21.85
C ASP A 102 8.00 10.70 -23.13
N GLY A 103 7.74 12.01 -23.05
CA GLY A 103 7.21 12.82 -24.16
C GLY A 103 5.72 12.64 -24.45
N LEU A 104 5.03 11.79 -23.68
CA LEU A 104 3.60 11.52 -23.82
C LEU A 104 2.81 12.11 -22.66
N LYS A 105 1.63 12.64 -22.95
CA LYS A 105 0.69 13.10 -21.92
C LYS A 105 -0.13 11.91 -21.42
N GLN A 106 0.15 11.49 -20.19
CA GLN A 106 -0.53 10.39 -19.51
C GLN A 106 -1.76 10.94 -18.80
N TYR A 107 -2.90 10.28 -18.97
CA TYR A 107 -4.16 10.63 -18.32
C TYR A 107 -4.52 9.59 -17.27
N GLY A 108 -5.16 10.01 -16.19
CA GLY A 108 -5.65 9.13 -15.14
C GLY A 108 -6.83 9.73 -14.37
N LEU A 109 -7.60 8.84 -13.73
CA LEU A 109 -8.63 9.24 -12.78
C LEU A 109 -7.97 9.54 -11.43
N LEU A 110 -8.07 10.78 -10.97
CA LEU A 110 -7.62 11.20 -9.65
C LEU A 110 -8.82 11.34 -8.71
N THR A 111 -8.72 10.69 -7.54
CA THR A 111 -9.70 10.83 -6.47
C THR A 111 -9.04 11.45 -5.24
N VAL A 112 -9.70 12.43 -4.63
CA VAL A 112 -9.20 13.11 -3.42
C VAL A 112 -10.26 12.99 -2.32
N PRO A 113 -9.95 12.35 -1.18
CA PRO A 113 -10.93 12.16 -0.12
C PRO A 113 -11.36 13.49 0.47
N PHE A 114 -12.61 13.56 0.93
CA PHE A 114 -13.09 14.68 1.73
C PHE A 114 -12.57 14.57 3.17
N GLY A 115 -12.29 15.72 3.78
CA GLY A 115 -11.87 15.81 5.17
C GLY A 115 -10.72 16.79 5.36
N GLU A 116 -10.27 16.88 6.61
CA GLU A 116 -9.07 17.64 6.96
C GLU A 116 -7.83 16.91 6.42
N VAL A 117 -7.01 17.64 5.65
CA VAL A 117 -5.77 17.09 5.10
C VAL A 117 -4.79 16.85 6.27
N PRO A 118 -4.20 15.65 6.40
CA PRO A 118 -3.19 15.40 7.42
C PRO A 118 -2.01 16.37 7.29
N ALA A 119 -1.30 16.63 8.39
CA ALA A 119 -0.14 17.55 8.39
C ALA A 119 0.95 17.17 7.36
N THR A 120 1.07 15.88 7.02
CA THR A 120 2.01 15.33 6.03
C THR A 120 1.40 15.18 4.63
N GLY A 121 0.17 15.62 4.42
CA GLY A 121 -0.61 15.34 3.21
C GLY A 121 -1.33 13.98 3.25
N TRP A 122 -2.15 13.75 2.23
CA TRP A 122 -2.82 12.46 2.06
C TRP A 122 -1.82 11.36 1.65
N PRO A 123 -1.97 10.12 2.16
CA PRO A 123 -1.30 8.98 1.56
C PRO A 123 -1.80 8.78 0.12
N VAL A 124 -0.91 8.35 -0.77
CA VAL A 124 -1.22 8.15 -2.19
C VAL A 124 -1.28 6.67 -2.52
N ILE A 125 -2.31 6.26 -3.27
CA ILE A 125 -2.43 4.93 -3.86
C ILE A 125 -2.49 5.11 -5.38
N ILE A 126 -1.65 4.35 -6.09
CA ILE A 126 -1.61 4.35 -7.56
C ILE A 126 -2.24 3.05 -8.06
N PHE A 127 -3.36 3.18 -8.76
CA PHE A 127 -4.03 2.05 -9.41
C PHE A 127 -3.66 2.03 -10.89
N ASN A 128 -2.85 1.05 -11.29
CA ASN A 128 -2.64 0.73 -12.70
C ASN A 128 -3.67 -0.32 -13.12
N HIS A 129 -4.44 -0.04 -14.17
CA HIS A 129 -5.37 -1.01 -14.74
C HIS A 129 -4.67 -1.89 -15.79
N GLY A 130 -5.28 -3.04 -16.08
CA GLY A 130 -4.85 -3.91 -17.19
C GLY A 130 -5.23 -3.34 -18.55
N TYR A 131 -5.26 -4.18 -19.58
CA TYR A 131 -5.76 -3.78 -20.89
C TYR A 131 -7.24 -3.35 -20.79
N ILE A 132 -7.57 -2.20 -21.36
CA ILE A 132 -8.92 -1.62 -21.44
C ILE A 132 -9.35 -1.46 -22.90
#